data_AF-A0A1X7V4Q2-F1
#
_entry.id   AF-A0A1X7V4Q2-F1
#
_cell.length_a   1.000
_cell.length_b   1.000
_cell.length_c   1.000
_cell.angle_alpha   90.00
_cell.angle_beta   90.00
_cell.angle_gamma   90.00
#
_symmetry.space_group_name_H-M   'P 1'
#
loop_
_entity.id
_entity.type
_entity.pdbx_description
1 polymer ?
#
loop_
_entity_poly.entity_id
_entity_poly.type
_entity_poly.pdbx_seq_one_letter_code
_entity_poly.pdbx_strand_id
1 'polypeptide(L)'
;MEAISFAGENSEWLWDTETLTKARGFLHQLQSFEFFVTFQVTMTVLSSLRSLTIKLQKKSQDILAAYEEVGGVMSYFEVLKTNCEEEFHHWYTDITVLAEKLCITVNTPRISGRQAHRSNIPADSPEVFYRQNLVVPFLDRITSELTKRFGSTKQTKVKLLGLIPSIAATYPDASIKKVGESHKFCLPSPQLLLTEYHRCKAKYS
;
A
#
# COMPACT_ATOMS: atom_id res chain seq x y z
N MET A 1 35.15 -17.72 10.64
CA MET A 1 33.80 -17.43 11.16
C MET A 1 33.91 -17.33 12.67
N GLU A 2 34.30 -16.16 13.14
CA GLU A 2 34.31 -15.87 14.57
C GLU A 2 32.85 -15.74 15.01
N ALA A 3 32.43 -16.67 15.86
CA ALA A 3 31.19 -16.54 16.59
C ALA A 3 31.26 -15.24 17.38
N ILE A 4 30.24 -14.39 17.23
CA ILE A 4 30.08 -13.16 18.01
C ILE A 4 30.07 -13.56 19.50
N SER A 5 31.22 -13.42 20.15
CA SER A 5 31.46 -13.61 21.58
C SER A 5 31.18 -12.34 22.37
N PHE A 6 30.17 -11.55 21.95
CA PHE A 6 29.74 -10.35 22.66
C PHE A 6 28.86 -10.70 23.88
N ALA A 7 29.39 -11.55 24.76
CA ALA A 7 28.76 -11.94 26.02
C ALA A 7 29.64 -11.59 27.23
N GLY A 8 30.52 -10.60 27.10
CA GLY A 8 31.31 -10.09 28.22
C GLY A 8 31.65 -8.63 28.00
N GLU A 9 30.76 -7.73 28.46
CA GLU A 9 31.09 -6.38 28.99
C GLU A 9 29.87 -5.48 29.29
N ASN A 10 28.64 -6.01 29.40
CA ASN A 10 27.47 -5.25 29.88
C ASN A 10 26.71 -5.97 31.02
N SER A 11 27.42 -6.44 32.05
CA SER A 11 26.85 -7.28 33.11
C SER A 11 26.22 -6.50 34.28
N GLU A 12 25.33 -5.55 34.01
CA GLU A 12 24.39 -5.06 35.04
C GLU A 12 22.96 -5.61 34.85
N TRP A 13 22.63 -6.13 33.67
CA TRP A 13 21.32 -6.71 33.39
C TRP A 13 21.42 -8.20 33.05
N LEU A 14 20.94 -9.03 33.97
CA LEU A 14 20.83 -10.49 33.80
C LEU A 14 19.54 -10.78 33.03
N TRP A 15 19.61 -10.75 31.71
CA TRP A 15 18.49 -11.12 30.84
C TRP A 15 18.13 -12.59 31.02
N ASP A 16 16.84 -12.91 31.10
CA ASP A 16 16.38 -14.28 31.16
C ASP A 16 16.62 -15.02 29.83
N THR A 17 16.65 -16.35 29.90
CA THR A 17 16.92 -17.23 28.76
C THR A 17 15.90 -17.06 27.63
N GLU A 18 14.63 -16.79 27.95
CA GLU A 18 13.58 -16.59 26.96
C GLU A 18 13.84 -15.31 26.16
N THR A 19 14.18 -14.21 26.84
CA THR A 19 14.55 -12.94 26.19
C THR A 19 15.76 -13.10 25.28
N LEU A 20 16.82 -13.77 25.74
CA LEU A 20 18.01 -14.04 24.91
C LEU A 20 17.67 -14.90 23.69
N THR A 21 16.81 -15.89 23.85
CA THR A 21 16.39 -16.78 22.76
C THR A 21 15.58 -16.01 21.71
N LYS A 22 14.63 -15.18 22.14
CA LYS A 22 13.83 -14.32 21.23
C LYS A 22 14.71 -13.32 20.49
N ALA A 23 15.62 -12.64 21.19
CA ALA A 23 16.52 -11.66 20.58
C ALA A 23 17.41 -12.29 19.50
N ARG A 24 17.97 -13.47 19.76
CA ARG A 24 18.73 -14.25 18.77
C ARG A 24 17.86 -14.66 17.57
N GLY A 25 16.62 -15.08 17.82
CA GLY A 25 15.66 -15.40 16.77
C GLY A 25 15.35 -14.21 15.86
N PHE A 26 15.10 -13.03 16.44
CA PHE A 26 14.87 -11.81 15.68
C PHE A 26 16.11 -11.39 14.89
N LEU A 27 17.30 -11.44 15.50
CA LEU A 27 18.54 -11.13 14.80
C LEU A 27 18.73 -12.04 13.58
N HIS A 28 18.55 -13.35 13.74
CA HIS A 28 18.63 -14.29 12.63
C HIS A 28 17.60 -13.98 11.52
N GLN A 29 16.37 -13.62 11.89
CA GLN A 29 15.34 -13.27 10.91
C GLN A 29 15.65 -11.97 10.18
N LEU A 30 16.14 -10.94 10.90
CA LEU A 30 16.59 -9.69 10.31
C LEU A 30 17.78 -9.90 9.37
N GLN A 31 18.64 -10.89 9.62
CA GLN A 31 19.78 -11.23 8.77
C GLN A 31 19.43 -12.22 7.64
N SER A 32 18.15 -12.52 7.42
CA SER A 32 17.73 -13.38 6.31
C SER A 32 17.57 -12.58 5.02
N PHE A 33 17.97 -13.17 3.88
CA PHE A 33 17.77 -12.56 2.58
C PHE A 33 16.28 -12.32 2.26
N GLU A 34 15.41 -13.26 2.67
CA GLU A 34 13.96 -13.11 2.55
C GLU A 34 13.43 -11.86 3.27
N PHE A 35 13.96 -11.53 4.46
CA PHE A 35 13.58 -10.32 5.17
C PHE A 35 13.94 -9.07 4.36
N PHE A 36 15.12 -9.02 3.74
CA PHE A 36 15.56 -7.86 2.96
C PHE A 36 14.66 -7.63 1.75
N VAL A 37 14.38 -8.69 1.00
CA VAL A 37 13.49 -8.61 -0.16
C VAL A 37 12.08 -8.20 0.26
N THR A 38 11.54 -8.84 1.32
CA THR A 38 10.20 -8.51 1.83
C THR A 38 10.13 -7.08 2.34
N PHE A 39 11.16 -6.62 3.04
CA PHE A 39 11.25 -5.27 3.57
C PHE A 39 11.27 -4.24 2.44
N GLN A 40 12.12 -4.42 1.43
CA GLN A 40 12.21 -3.53 0.28
C GLN A 40 10.87 -3.42 -0.45
N VAL A 41 10.25 -4.57 -0.78
CA VAL A 41 8.97 -4.62 -1.49
C VAL A 41 7.87 -3.94 -0.66
N THR A 42 7.78 -4.26 0.63
CA THR A 42 6.79 -3.67 1.53
C THR A 42 7.01 -2.16 1.66
N MET A 43 8.25 -1.73 1.83
CA MET A 43 8.61 -0.32 1.95
C MET A 43 8.20 0.46 0.70
N THR A 44 8.54 -0.02 -0.49
CA THR A 44 8.18 0.64 -1.76
C THR A 44 6.66 0.77 -1.89
N VAL A 45 5.92 -0.34 -1.74
CA VAL A 45 4.47 -0.33 -1.89
C VAL A 45 3.80 0.56 -0.82
N LEU A 46 4.16 0.43 0.46
CA LEU A 46 3.55 1.23 1.52
C LEU A 46 3.94 2.72 1.43
N SER A 47 5.13 3.04 0.95
CA SER A 47 5.56 4.43 0.75
C SER A 47 4.69 5.13 -0.30
N SER A 48 4.32 4.43 -1.38
CA SER A 48 3.40 4.97 -2.39
C SER A 48 1.99 5.25 -1.84
N LEU A 49 1.59 4.53 -0.78
CA LEU A 49 0.31 4.73 -0.09
C LEU A 49 0.35 5.84 0.97
N ARG A 50 1.52 6.41 1.27
CA ARG A 50 1.69 7.33 2.40
C ARG A 50 0.79 8.55 2.28
N SER A 51 0.85 9.25 1.15
CA SER A 51 0.08 10.48 0.95
C SER A 51 -1.43 10.22 0.97
N LEU A 52 -1.88 9.16 0.30
CA LEU A 52 -3.26 8.69 0.36
C LEU A 52 -3.71 8.39 1.81
N THR A 53 -2.89 7.66 2.57
CA THR A 53 -3.21 7.28 3.97
C THR A 53 -3.35 8.51 4.86
N ILE A 54 -2.46 9.50 4.69
CA ILE A 54 -2.53 10.77 5.42
C ILE A 54 -3.83 11.50 5.09
N LYS A 55 -4.24 11.59 3.82
CA LYS A 55 -5.48 12.27 3.44
C LYS A 55 -6.72 11.54 3.97
N LEU A 56 -6.75 10.21 3.90
CA LEU A 56 -7.86 9.40 4.39
C LEU A 56 -8.06 9.49 5.91
N GLN A 57 -7.01 9.81 6.66
CA GLN A 57 -7.08 9.97 8.12
C GLN A 57 -7.45 11.39 8.56
N LYS A 58 -7.42 12.37 7.65
CA LYS A 58 -7.82 13.75 7.92
C LYS A 58 -9.34 13.96 7.77
N LYS A 59 -9.82 15.18 8.03
CA LYS A 59 -11.26 15.53 8.09
C LYS A 59 -11.94 15.46 6.71
N SER A 60 -13.27 15.49 6.71
CA SER A 60 -14.16 15.19 5.57
C SER A 60 -13.84 15.84 4.23
N GLN A 61 -13.32 17.08 4.19
CA GLN A 61 -12.92 17.74 2.94
C GLN A 61 -11.79 16.99 2.22
N ASP A 62 -10.88 16.36 2.97
CA ASP A 62 -9.77 15.59 2.42
C ASP A 62 -10.22 14.25 1.84
N ILE A 63 -11.43 13.77 2.15
CA ILE A 63 -11.97 12.52 1.61
C ILE A 63 -12.09 12.61 0.09
N LEU A 64 -12.64 13.71 -0.42
CA LEU A 64 -12.82 13.91 -1.85
C LEU A 64 -11.48 13.94 -2.60
N ALA A 65 -10.51 14.69 -2.08
CA ALA A 65 -9.14 14.74 -2.60
C ALA A 65 -8.41 13.39 -2.47
N ALA A 66 -8.68 12.61 -1.41
CA ALA A 66 -8.13 11.27 -1.24
C ALA A 66 -8.63 10.32 -2.32
N TYR A 67 -9.91 10.36 -2.66
CA TYR A 67 -10.48 9.52 -3.72
C TYR A 67 -9.92 9.82 -5.11
N GLU A 68 -9.54 11.07 -5.39
CA GLU A 68 -8.81 11.42 -6.61
C GLU A 68 -7.40 10.82 -6.60
N GLU A 69 -6.70 10.87 -5.47
CA GLU A 69 -5.36 10.32 -5.31
C GLU A 69 -5.31 8.78 -5.41
N VAL A 70 -6.38 8.09 -4.99
CA VAL A 70 -6.49 6.63 -5.18
C VAL A 70 -6.28 6.27 -6.66
N GLY A 71 -6.85 7.04 -7.59
CA GLY A 71 -6.69 6.80 -9.02
C GLY A 71 -5.22 6.79 -9.44
N GLY A 72 -4.45 7.79 -8.98
CA GLY A 72 -3.02 7.89 -9.25
C GLY A 72 -2.23 6.73 -8.67
N VAL A 73 -2.51 6.33 -7.42
CA VAL A 73 -1.87 5.18 -6.77
C VAL A 73 -2.16 3.87 -7.53
N MET A 74 -3.41 3.65 -7.94
CA MET A 74 -3.76 2.45 -8.71
C MET A 74 -3.05 2.43 -10.06
N SER A 75 -3.00 3.56 -10.77
CA SER A 75 -2.25 3.67 -12.02
C SER A 75 -0.76 3.42 -11.82
N TYR A 76 -0.16 3.91 -10.74
CA TYR A 76 1.22 3.65 -10.40
C TYR A 76 1.48 2.15 -10.18
N PHE A 77 0.60 1.45 -9.46
CA PHE A 77 0.73 0.00 -9.25
C PHE A 77 0.60 -0.82 -10.55
N GLU A 78 -0.24 -0.40 -11.49
CA GLU A 78 -0.34 -1.05 -12.81
C GLU A 78 0.94 -0.86 -13.65
N VAL A 79 1.53 0.34 -13.61
CA VAL A 79 2.82 0.61 -14.27
C VAL A 79 3.92 -0.24 -13.61
N LEU A 80 3.98 -0.24 -12.28
CA LEU A 80 4.95 -1.03 -11.52
C LEU A 80 4.82 -2.52 -11.81
N LYS A 81 3.59 -3.02 -11.96
CA LYS A 81 3.34 -4.42 -12.31
C LYS A 81 3.77 -4.74 -13.75
N THR A 82 3.52 -3.83 -14.68
CA THR A 82 3.90 -3.98 -16.09
C THR A 82 5.42 -3.99 -16.26
N ASN A 83 6.12 -3.13 -15.52
CA ASN A 83 7.58 -3.00 -15.53
C ASN A 83 8.25 -3.83 -14.41
N CYS A 84 7.52 -4.78 -13.81
CA CYS A 84 7.94 -5.47 -12.58
C CYS A 84 9.27 -6.20 -12.74
N GLU A 85 9.57 -6.73 -13.92
CA GLU A 85 10.86 -7.36 -14.21
C GLU A 85 12.03 -6.39 -14.06
N GLU A 86 11.96 -5.23 -14.73
CA GLU A 86 13.02 -4.22 -14.70
C GLU A 86 13.12 -3.54 -13.33
N GLU A 87 11.99 -3.16 -12.74
CA GLU A 87 11.94 -2.51 -11.42
C GLU A 87 12.47 -3.43 -10.32
N PHE A 88 12.05 -4.71 -10.34
CA PHE A 88 12.54 -5.67 -9.36
C PHE A 88 14.02 -6.00 -9.56
N HIS A 89 14.53 -5.98 -10.80
CA HIS A 89 15.95 -6.20 -11.06
C HIS A 89 16.82 -5.12 -10.39
N HIS A 90 16.41 -3.85 -10.46
CA HIS A 90 17.10 -2.76 -9.77
C HIS A 90 17.09 -2.97 -8.25
N TRP A 91 15.92 -3.27 -7.67
CA TRP A 91 15.81 -3.52 -6.22
C TRP A 91 16.64 -4.73 -5.80
N TYR A 92 16.61 -5.80 -6.59
CA TYR A 92 17.34 -7.04 -6.31
C TYR A 92 18.85 -6.78 -6.32
N THR A 93 19.35 -6.02 -7.29
CA THR A 93 20.77 -5.62 -7.36
C THR A 93 21.19 -4.86 -6.10
N ASP A 94 20.42 -3.85 -5.68
CA ASP A 94 20.70 -3.09 -4.45
C ASP A 94 20.68 -3.98 -3.20
N ILE A 95 19.70 -4.87 -3.11
CA ILE A 95 19.59 -5.84 -2.01
C ILE A 95 20.80 -6.79 -1.99
N THR A 96 21.25 -7.29 -3.14
CA THR A 96 22.40 -8.19 -3.22
C THR A 96 23.69 -7.50 -2.78
N VAL A 97 23.92 -6.25 -3.19
CA VAL A 97 25.07 -5.46 -2.74
C VAL A 97 25.04 -5.24 -1.23
N LEU A 98 23.85 -5.01 -0.65
CA LEU A 98 23.69 -4.88 0.80
C LEU A 98 23.92 -6.23 1.52
N ALA A 99 23.40 -7.32 0.97
CA ALA A 99 23.57 -8.66 1.51
C ALA A 99 25.04 -9.08 1.54
N GLU A 100 25.79 -8.81 0.47
CA GLU A 100 27.24 -9.04 0.40
C GLU A 100 28.00 -8.30 1.50
N LYS A 101 27.70 -7.00 1.70
CA LYS A 101 28.31 -6.18 2.76
C LYS A 101 28.05 -6.72 4.16
N LEU A 102 26.92 -7.38 4.36
CA LEU A 102 26.52 -7.97 5.64
C LEU A 102 26.83 -9.47 5.74
N CYS A 103 27.53 -10.02 4.75
CA CYS A 103 27.86 -11.45 4.64
C CYS A 103 26.61 -12.36 4.72
N ILE A 104 25.49 -11.89 4.18
CA ILE A 104 24.24 -12.65 4.08
C ILE A 104 24.22 -13.40 2.75
N THR A 105 23.98 -14.70 2.80
CA THR A 105 23.87 -15.53 1.60
C THR A 105 22.57 -15.25 0.85
N VAL A 106 22.68 -14.92 -0.44
CA VAL A 106 21.55 -14.83 -1.36
C VAL A 106 20.98 -16.24 -1.59
N ASN A 107 19.73 -16.45 -1.24
CA ASN A 107 19.07 -17.75 -1.39
C ASN A 107 17.56 -17.61 -1.62
N THR A 108 16.94 -18.68 -2.11
CA THR A 108 15.50 -18.85 -2.04
C THR A 108 15.09 -19.40 -0.67
N PRO A 109 13.92 -19.02 -0.13
CA PRO A 109 13.39 -19.63 1.07
C PRO A 109 13.23 -21.14 0.88
N ARG A 110 13.33 -21.90 1.96
CA ARG A 110 13.16 -23.35 1.91
C ARG A 110 11.72 -23.68 1.51
N ILE A 111 11.53 -24.13 0.27
CA ILE A 111 10.22 -24.57 -0.23
C ILE A 111 9.85 -25.88 0.48
N SER A 112 8.73 -25.88 1.19
CA SER A 112 8.14 -27.11 1.74
C SER A 112 7.24 -27.77 0.69
N GLY A 113 7.32 -29.09 0.54
CA GLY A 113 6.56 -29.85 -0.48
C GLY A 113 5.03 -29.78 -0.35
N ARG A 114 4.50 -29.16 0.71
CA ARG A 114 3.08 -28.87 0.91
C ARG A 114 2.91 -27.40 1.30
N GLN A 115 2.68 -26.54 0.31
CA GLN A 115 2.13 -25.20 0.51
C GLN A 115 0.77 -25.15 -0.18
N ALA A 116 -0.33 -25.27 0.59
CA ALA A 116 -1.69 -25.28 0.04
C ALA A 116 -2.28 -23.87 -0.17
N HIS A 117 -1.67 -22.85 0.43
CA HIS A 117 -2.24 -21.50 0.50
C HIS A 117 -1.49 -20.44 -0.32
N ARG A 118 -0.40 -20.81 -0.99
CA ARG A 118 0.36 -19.90 -1.86
C ARG A 118 0.72 -20.62 -3.16
N SER A 119 0.57 -19.91 -4.28
CA SER A 119 1.18 -20.32 -5.54
C SER A 119 2.68 -20.37 -5.35
N ASN A 120 3.30 -21.47 -5.74
CA ASN A 120 4.75 -21.63 -5.73
C ASN A 120 5.20 -21.94 -7.15
N ILE A 121 5.28 -20.88 -7.95
CA ILE A 121 5.71 -20.95 -9.35
C ILE A 121 7.18 -21.35 -9.34
N PRO A 122 7.56 -22.46 -10.00
CA PRO A 122 8.96 -22.84 -10.16
C PRO A 122 9.76 -21.70 -10.78
N ALA A 123 10.95 -21.45 -10.24
CA ALA A 123 11.80 -20.37 -10.69
C ALA A 123 13.25 -20.83 -10.80
N ASP A 124 13.93 -20.36 -11.85
CA ASP A 124 15.30 -20.75 -12.18
C ASP A 124 16.35 -19.99 -11.37
N SER A 125 15.95 -18.88 -10.72
CA SER A 125 16.83 -18.07 -9.89
C SER A 125 16.08 -17.48 -8.68
N PRO A 126 16.79 -17.07 -7.60
CA PRO A 126 16.17 -16.39 -6.47
C PRO A 126 15.44 -15.11 -6.87
N GLU A 127 15.99 -14.35 -7.82
CA GLU A 127 15.36 -13.14 -8.34
C GLU A 127 13.99 -13.44 -8.97
N VAL A 128 13.94 -14.40 -9.89
CA VAL A 128 12.68 -14.81 -10.55
C VAL A 128 11.69 -15.35 -9.51
N PHE A 129 12.19 -16.11 -8.52
CA PHE A 129 11.38 -16.66 -7.45
C PHE A 129 10.66 -15.56 -6.67
N TYR A 130 11.39 -14.58 -6.14
CA TYR A 130 10.78 -13.51 -5.34
C TYR A 130 9.87 -12.62 -6.18
N ARG A 131 10.25 -12.30 -7.42
CA ARG A 131 9.39 -11.54 -8.32
C ARG A 131 8.02 -12.20 -8.51
N GLN A 132 8.01 -13.50 -8.82
CA GLN A 132 6.80 -14.25 -9.14
C GLN A 132 5.97 -14.65 -7.91
N ASN A 133 6.62 -15.01 -6.80
CA ASN A 133 5.96 -15.58 -5.63
C ASN A 133 5.72 -14.59 -4.49
N LEU A 134 6.35 -13.41 -4.54
CA LEU A 134 6.19 -12.35 -3.53
C LEU A 134 5.66 -11.06 -4.16
N VAL A 135 6.37 -10.48 -5.13
CA VAL A 135 6.07 -9.12 -5.65
C VAL A 135 4.75 -9.08 -6.41
N VAL A 136 4.62 -9.90 -7.45
CA VAL A 136 3.40 -9.93 -8.28
C VAL A 136 2.15 -10.24 -7.45
N PRO A 137 2.12 -11.30 -6.60
CA PRO A 137 0.95 -11.58 -5.77
C PRO A 137 0.62 -10.46 -4.77
N PHE A 138 1.63 -9.77 -4.24
CA PHE A 138 1.42 -8.66 -3.32
C PHE A 138 0.81 -7.44 -4.01
N LEU A 139 1.31 -7.08 -5.20
CA LEU A 139 0.73 -6.02 -6.03
C LEU A 139 -0.71 -6.36 -6.44
N ASP A 140 -0.98 -7.60 -6.84
CA ASP A 140 -2.35 -8.05 -7.15
C ASP A 140 -3.28 -7.91 -5.96
N ARG A 141 -2.81 -8.33 -4.78
CA ARG A 141 -3.59 -8.29 -3.55
C ARG A 141 -3.91 -6.85 -3.16
N ILE A 142 -2.95 -5.94 -3.19
CA ILE A 142 -3.15 -4.56 -2.75
C ILE A 142 -4.00 -3.77 -3.75
N THR A 143 -3.79 -3.97 -5.05
CA THR A 143 -4.64 -3.37 -6.10
C THR A 143 -6.07 -3.88 -5.99
N SER A 144 -6.28 -5.17 -5.72
CA SER A 144 -7.61 -5.74 -5.48
C SER A 144 -8.29 -5.13 -4.25
N GLU A 145 -7.59 -5.00 -3.14
CA GLU A 145 -8.14 -4.39 -1.91
C GLU A 145 -8.45 -2.90 -2.09
N LEU A 146 -7.58 -2.14 -2.79
CA LEU A 146 -7.85 -0.75 -3.14
C LEU A 146 -9.07 -0.63 -4.05
N THR A 147 -9.15 -1.46 -5.10
CA THR A 147 -10.31 -1.47 -6.01
C THR A 147 -11.59 -1.83 -5.27
N LYS A 148 -11.54 -2.83 -4.39
CA LYS A 148 -12.68 -3.22 -3.55
C LYS A 148 -13.11 -2.08 -2.63
N ARG A 149 -12.17 -1.30 -2.07
CA ARG A 149 -12.49 -0.23 -1.11
C ARG A 149 -12.86 1.11 -1.76
N PHE A 150 -12.29 1.41 -2.92
CA PHE A 150 -12.38 2.73 -3.58
C PHE A 150 -12.86 2.66 -5.03
N GLY A 151 -13.40 1.53 -5.48
CA GLY A 151 -13.88 1.35 -6.84
C GLY A 151 -14.95 2.36 -7.27
N SER A 152 -15.22 2.38 -8.58
CA SER A 152 -16.05 3.39 -9.27
C SER A 152 -17.40 3.67 -8.59
N THR A 153 -18.12 2.65 -8.17
CA THR A 153 -19.42 2.81 -7.48
C THR A 153 -19.31 3.62 -6.18
N LYS A 154 -18.22 3.46 -5.44
CA LYS A 154 -17.98 4.20 -4.18
C LYS A 154 -17.48 5.61 -4.46
N GLN A 155 -16.64 5.79 -5.49
CA GLN A 155 -16.25 7.11 -5.97
C GLN A 155 -17.45 7.98 -6.35
N THR A 156 -18.42 7.43 -7.08
CA THR A 156 -19.63 8.18 -7.46
C THR A 156 -20.45 8.62 -6.25
N LYS A 157 -20.59 7.76 -5.23
CA LYS A 157 -21.31 8.10 -4.00
C LYS A 157 -20.60 9.18 -3.19
N VAL A 158 -19.28 9.15 -3.12
CA VAL A 158 -18.49 10.14 -2.35
C VAL A 158 -18.63 11.53 -2.98
N LYS A 159 -18.80 11.65 -4.29
CA LYS A 159 -19.07 12.94 -4.96
C LYS A 159 -20.36 13.62 -4.47
N LEU A 160 -21.30 12.90 -3.84
CA LEU A 160 -22.45 13.50 -3.17
C LEU A 160 -22.05 14.39 -1.98
N LEU A 161 -20.89 14.15 -1.36
CA LEU A 161 -20.37 15.04 -0.31
C LEU A 161 -20.09 16.46 -0.84
N GLY A 162 -19.85 16.61 -2.15
CA GLY A 162 -19.73 17.92 -2.80
C GLY A 162 -21.03 18.74 -2.78
N LEU A 163 -22.19 18.13 -2.49
CA LEU A 163 -23.46 18.83 -2.31
C LEU A 163 -23.56 19.51 -0.93
N ILE A 164 -22.67 19.17 0.01
CA ILE A 164 -22.66 19.77 1.34
C ILE A 164 -22.14 21.21 1.21
N PRO A 165 -22.87 22.23 1.68
CA PRO A 165 -22.50 23.64 1.48
C PRO A 165 -21.09 24.01 1.95
N SER A 166 -20.63 23.43 3.06
CA SER A 166 -19.29 23.65 3.60
C SER A 166 -18.16 23.09 2.71
N ILE A 167 -18.48 22.24 1.74
CA ILE A 167 -17.54 21.60 0.80
C ILE A 167 -17.77 22.12 -0.63
N ALA A 168 -18.98 22.60 -0.92
CA ALA A 168 -19.45 23.16 -2.19
C ALA A 168 -18.62 24.34 -2.72
N ALA A 169 -17.90 25.06 -1.85
CA ALA A 169 -17.00 26.14 -2.26
C ALA A 169 -15.82 25.63 -3.11
N THR A 170 -15.39 24.39 -2.89
CA THR A 170 -14.20 23.79 -3.51
C THR A 170 -14.53 23.00 -4.78
N TYR A 171 -15.82 22.77 -5.07
CA TYR A 171 -16.27 21.94 -6.19
C TYR A 171 -16.84 22.75 -7.37
N PRO A 172 -16.46 22.44 -8.63
CA PRO A 172 -17.06 23.08 -9.81
C PRO A 172 -18.53 22.70 -9.98
N ASP A 173 -19.37 23.67 -10.37
CA ASP A 173 -20.81 23.46 -10.57
C ASP A 173 -21.14 22.43 -11.65
N ALA A 174 -20.26 22.25 -12.64
CA ALA A 174 -20.39 21.23 -13.68
C ALA A 174 -20.36 19.79 -13.13
N SER A 175 -19.60 19.56 -12.06
CA SER A 175 -19.52 18.26 -11.38
C SER A 175 -20.81 17.96 -10.61
N ILE A 176 -21.47 18.99 -10.08
CA ILE A 176 -22.73 18.89 -9.32
C ILE A 176 -23.90 18.47 -10.22
N LYS A 177 -23.99 19.02 -11.45
CA LYS A 177 -25.01 18.61 -12.44
C LYS A 177 -24.92 17.12 -12.76
N LYS A 178 -23.71 16.62 -13.06
CA LYS A 178 -23.48 15.19 -13.35
C LYS A 178 -23.86 14.28 -12.18
N VAL A 179 -23.58 14.70 -10.94
CA VAL A 179 -23.98 13.97 -9.73
C VAL A 179 -25.50 13.93 -9.60
N GLY A 180 -26.18 15.06 -9.83
CA GLY A 180 -27.65 15.15 -9.81
C GLY A 180 -28.34 14.26 -10.84
N GLU A 181 -27.80 14.21 -12.06
CA GLU A 181 -28.29 13.34 -13.12
C GLU A 181 -28.12 11.85 -12.78
N SER A 182 -26.96 11.48 -12.24
CA SER A 182 -26.64 10.10 -11.86
C SER A 182 -27.50 9.60 -10.69
N HIS A 183 -27.97 10.50 -9.82
CA HIS A 183 -28.76 10.19 -8.63
C HIS A 183 -30.19 10.74 -8.69
N LYS A 184 -30.73 10.95 -9.90
CA LYS A 184 -32.06 11.54 -10.12
C LYS A 184 -33.18 10.85 -9.33
N PHE A 185 -33.13 9.53 -9.19
CA PHE A 185 -34.13 8.75 -8.46
C PHE A 185 -34.06 8.92 -6.94
N CYS A 186 -32.94 9.42 -6.41
CA CYS A 186 -32.74 9.66 -4.98
C CYS A 186 -33.07 11.09 -4.55
N LEU A 187 -33.36 11.98 -5.52
CA LEU A 187 -33.62 13.39 -5.26
C LEU A 187 -35.12 13.67 -5.34
N PRO A 188 -35.72 14.33 -4.34
CA PRO A 188 -37.15 14.65 -4.34
C PRO A 188 -37.54 15.64 -5.45
N SER A 189 -36.61 16.50 -5.88
CA SER A 189 -36.84 17.45 -6.97
C SER A 189 -35.54 17.68 -7.77
N PRO A 190 -35.18 16.75 -8.67
CA PRO A 190 -33.90 16.79 -9.38
C PRO A 190 -33.72 18.04 -10.24
N GLN A 191 -34.81 18.59 -10.79
CA GLN A 191 -34.78 19.79 -11.63
C GLN A 191 -34.37 21.05 -10.84
N LEU A 192 -34.62 21.06 -9.53
CA LEU A 192 -34.32 22.20 -8.65
C LEU A 192 -32.94 22.10 -8.00
N LEU A 193 -32.21 20.99 -8.19
CA LEU A 193 -30.96 20.72 -7.50
C LEU A 193 -29.94 21.86 -7.62
N LEU A 194 -29.74 22.40 -8.82
CA LEU A 194 -28.77 23.46 -9.04
C LEU A 194 -29.18 24.76 -8.33
N THR A 195 -30.45 25.13 -8.44
CA THR A 195 -31.02 26.33 -7.81
C THR A 195 -30.93 26.24 -6.28
N GLU A 196 -31.29 25.09 -5.73
CA GLU A 196 -31.22 24.78 -4.30
C GLU A 196 -29.77 24.78 -3.81
N TYR A 197 -28.86 24.19 -4.59
CA TYR A 197 -27.42 24.19 -4.31
C TYR A 197 -26.84 25.60 -4.28
N HIS A 198 -27.14 26.45 -5.27
CA HIS A 198 -26.70 27.85 -5.30
C HIS A 198 -27.27 28.65 -4.12
N ARG A 199 -28.56 28.47 -3.80
CA ARG A 199 -29.19 29.10 -2.64
C ARG A 199 -28.51 28.68 -1.33
N CYS A 200 -28.22 27.39 -1.20
CA CYS A 200 -27.56 26.84 -0.02
C CYS A 200 -26.12 27.36 0.10
N LYS A 201 -25.37 27.37 -1.02
CA LYS A 201 -24.01 27.91 -1.08
C LYS A 201 -23.97 29.37 -0.66
N ALA A 202 -24.86 30.22 -1.17
CA ALA A 202 -24.94 31.63 -0.81
C ALA A 202 -25.33 31.90 0.66
N LYS A 203 -26.05 30.96 1.30
CA LYS A 203 -26.45 31.08 2.70
C LYS A 203 -25.34 30.68 3.69
N TYR A 204 -24.44 29.79 3.28
CA TYR A 204 -23.41 29.19 4.14
C TYR A 204 -21.97 29.52 3.73
N SER A 205 -21.79 30.40 2.74
CA SER A 205 -20.53 31.07 2.39
C SER A 205 -20.33 32.33 3.21
#